data_AF-A0A9E1GKU9-F1
#
_entry.id   AF-A0A9E1GKU9-F1
#
_cell.length_a   1.000
_cell.length_b   1.000
_cell.length_c   1.000
_cell.angle_alpha   90.00
_cell.angle_beta   90.00
_cell.angle_gamma   90.00
#
_symmetry.space_group_name_H-M   'P 1'
#
loop_
_entity.id
_entity.type
_entity.pdbx_description
1 polymer ?
#
loop_
_entity_poly.entity_id
_entity_poly.type
_entity_poly.pdbx_seq_one_letter_code
_entity_poly.pdbx_strand_id
1 'polypeptide(L)'
;MASQYDSIKTAEELLKEVAAHGLSTKPEDICRAQDIFGRSEVKELIRLANDNGRLNGFDGEPDPRGTYSSGRVGLSKYFYQVAFKIWSWEDATRFYNQHSNFPVIDALEENKMLHQQVKELNGELKRAKDDRDVEHRRCREAVDAEQAAQKKISQLEAEVHDRDMTIMELKAKLYDLMMKEGK
;
A
#
# COMPACT_ATOMS: atom_id res chain seq x y z
N MET A 1 54.73 -0.31 -3.78
CA MET A 1 54.69 -0.32 -2.31
C MET A 1 53.64 -1.35 -1.92
N ALA A 2 53.92 -2.24 -0.96
CA ALA A 2 52.96 -3.27 -0.55
C ALA A 2 51.91 -2.67 0.39
N SER A 3 50.65 -3.08 0.25
CA SER A 3 49.59 -2.68 1.18
C SER A 3 49.71 -3.50 2.47
N GLN A 4 49.42 -2.88 3.61
CA GLN A 4 49.35 -3.64 4.87
C GLN A 4 48.14 -4.59 4.92
N TYR A 5 47.18 -4.42 3.98
CA TYR A 5 46.02 -5.30 3.85
C TYR A 5 46.22 -6.40 2.80
N ASP A 6 47.42 -6.59 2.25
CA ASP A 6 47.71 -7.62 1.23
C ASP A 6 47.48 -9.05 1.76
N SER A 7 47.72 -9.29 3.05
CA SER A 7 47.48 -10.59 3.69
C SER A 7 46.00 -10.86 4.02
N ILE A 8 45.14 -9.84 3.96
CA ILE A 8 43.73 -9.92 4.34
C ILE A 8 42.89 -10.40 3.15
N LYS A 9 41.99 -11.35 3.41
CA LYS A 9 41.15 -11.95 2.35
C LYS A 9 39.67 -11.61 2.48
N THR A 10 39.17 -11.44 3.70
CA THR A 10 37.73 -11.24 3.95
C THR A 10 37.42 -9.84 4.46
N ALA A 11 36.19 -9.37 4.23
CA ALA A 11 35.73 -8.10 4.80
C ALA A 11 35.72 -8.14 6.32
N GLU A 12 35.35 -9.28 6.94
CA GLU A 12 35.37 -9.43 8.39
C GLU A 12 36.77 -9.25 9.00
N GLU A 13 37.80 -9.87 8.39
CA GLU A 13 39.20 -9.71 8.81
C GLU A 13 39.66 -8.25 8.69
N LEU A 14 39.31 -7.58 7.58
CA LEU A 14 39.63 -6.16 7.38
C LEU A 14 39.00 -5.30 8.47
N LEU A 15 37.74 -5.55 8.84
CA LEU A 15 37.07 -4.80 9.89
C LEU A 15 37.66 -5.05 11.28
N LYS A 16 38.11 -6.28 11.57
CA LYS A 16 38.83 -6.59 12.81
C LYS A 16 40.17 -5.86 12.88
N GLU A 17 40.90 -5.81 11.77
CA GLU A 17 42.16 -5.06 11.66
C GLU A 17 41.93 -3.56 11.88
N VAL A 18 40.92 -2.99 11.22
CA VAL A 18 40.52 -1.59 11.39
C VAL A 18 40.04 -1.30 12.82
N ALA A 19 39.39 -2.25 13.48
CA ALA A 19 38.99 -2.12 14.87
C ALA A 19 40.17 -2.09 15.85
N ALA A 20 41.24 -2.84 15.55
CA ALA A 20 42.43 -2.92 16.39
C ALA A 20 43.42 -1.76 16.16
N HIS A 21 43.62 -1.38 14.90
CA HIS A 21 44.71 -0.48 14.48
C HIS A 21 44.24 0.81 13.80
N GLY A 22 42.96 0.93 13.49
CA GLY A 22 42.40 2.02 12.71
C GLY A 22 42.52 1.81 11.19
N LEU A 23 41.79 2.63 10.43
CA LEU A 23 41.83 2.60 8.98
C LEU A 23 43.01 3.41 8.44
N SER A 24 43.89 2.77 7.66
CA SER A 24 44.97 3.46 6.94
C SER A 24 44.41 4.38 5.87
N THR A 25 45.06 5.53 5.69
CA THR A 25 44.72 6.55 4.69
C THR A 25 45.63 6.51 3.47
N LYS A 26 46.57 5.57 3.39
CA LYS A 26 47.44 5.41 2.23
C LYS A 26 46.63 4.93 1.02
N PRO A 27 46.86 5.46 -0.20
CA PRO A 27 46.10 5.09 -1.38
C PRO A 27 46.09 3.58 -1.66
N GLU A 28 47.22 2.90 -1.51
CA GLU A 28 47.36 1.46 -1.76
C GLU A 28 46.47 0.64 -0.81
N ASP A 29 46.37 1.06 0.45
CA ASP A 29 45.54 0.42 1.47
C ASP A 29 44.05 0.66 1.22
N ILE A 30 43.67 1.87 0.77
CA ILE A 30 42.28 2.18 0.39
C ILE A 30 41.84 1.37 -0.84
N CYS A 31 42.68 1.28 -1.87
CA CYS A 31 42.40 0.45 -3.05
C CYS A 31 42.25 -1.03 -2.66
N ARG A 32 43.12 -1.53 -1.78
CA ARG A 32 43.04 -2.92 -1.31
C ARG A 32 41.77 -3.17 -0.49
N ALA A 33 41.38 -2.23 0.38
CA ALA A 33 40.13 -2.31 1.13
C ALA A 33 38.90 -2.29 0.20
N GLN A 34 38.93 -1.46 -0.84
CA GLN A 34 37.89 -1.43 -1.87
C GLN A 34 37.79 -2.76 -2.61
N ASP A 35 38.92 -3.38 -2.99
CA ASP A 35 38.94 -4.70 -3.63
C ASP A 35 38.35 -5.80 -2.75
N ILE A 36 38.64 -5.77 -1.44
CA ILE A 36 38.10 -6.74 -0.48
C ILE A 36 36.58 -6.60 -0.41
N PHE A 37 36.07 -5.38 -0.21
CA PHE A 37 34.62 -5.12 -0.16
C PHE A 37 33.94 -5.44 -1.50
N GLY A 38 34.59 -5.16 -2.63
CA GLY A 38 34.06 -5.42 -3.97
C GLY A 38 33.97 -6.91 -4.33
N ARG A 39 34.73 -7.77 -3.64
CA ARG A 39 34.69 -9.24 -3.82
C ARG A 39 33.82 -9.95 -2.79
N SER A 40 33.44 -9.28 -1.70
CA SER A 40 32.56 -9.84 -0.68
C SER A 40 31.12 -9.95 -1.17
N GLU A 41 30.40 -10.95 -0.65
CA GLU A 41 28.98 -11.11 -0.95
C GLU A 41 28.16 -10.01 -0.27
N VAL A 42 27.12 -9.52 -0.96
CA VAL A 42 26.23 -8.48 -0.40
C VAL A 42 25.62 -8.92 0.95
N LYS A 43 25.28 -10.21 1.09
CA LYS A 43 24.77 -10.76 2.36
C LYS A 43 25.78 -10.63 3.50
N GLU A 44 27.06 -10.91 3.22
CA GLU A 44 28.14 -10.75 4.19
C GLU A 44 28.30 -9.28 4.60
N LEU A 45 28.26 -8.36 3.62
CA LEU A 45 28.36 -6.92 3.88
C LEU A 45 27.17 -6.41 4.73
N ILE A 46 25.95 -6.84 4.43
CA ILE A 46 24.76 -6.51 5.25
C ILE A 46 24.93 -7.06 6.67
N ARG A 47 25.44 -8.29 6.81
CA ARG A 47 25.69 -8.92 8.11
C ARG A 47 26.67 -8.10 8.94
N LEU A 48 27.79 -7.69 8.34
CA LEU A 48 28.84 -6.89 8.99
C LEU A 48 28.38 -5.46 9.29
N ALA A 49 27.61 -4.85 8.38
CA ALA A 49 27.04 -3.52 8.56
C ALA A 49 26.06 -3.45 9.75
N ASN A 50 25.41 -4.57 10.07
CA ASN A 50 24.46 -4.68 11.18
C ASN A 50 25.05 -5.43 12.39
N ASP A 51 26.35 -5.72 12.39
CA ASP A 51 27.00 -6.38 13.52
C ASP A 51 27.11 -5.44 14.72
N ASN A 52 26.20 -5.63 15.68
CA ASN A 52 26.11 -4.88 16.93
C ASN A 52 26.93 -5.48 18.08
N GLY A 53 27.69 -6.55 17.84
CA GLY A 53 28.46 -7.20 18.89
C GLY A 53 27.69 -8.24 19.71
N ARG A 54 26.71 -8.92 19.13
CA ARG A 54 26.08 -10.12 19.71
C ARG A 54 27.04 -11.33 19.62
N LEU A 55 27.00 -12.22 20.62
CA LEU A 55 27.73 -13.49 20.62
C LEU A 55 26.92 -14.53 19.82
N ASN A 56 27.62 -15.40 19.10
CA ASN A 56 27.05 -16.51 18.35
C ASN A 56 26.41 -17.54 19.30
N GLY A 57 25.14 -17.34 19.67
CA GLY A 57 24.37 -18.26 20.53
C GLY A 57 22.85 -18.20 20.34
N PHE A 58 22.39 -17.36 19.42
CA PHE A 58 21.01 -17.28 18.94
C PHE A 58 21.13 -17.18 17.42
N ASP A 59 21.19 -18.33 16.74
CA ASP A 59 21.12 -18.52 15.29
C ASP A 59 22.04 -17.68 14.36
N GLY A 60 23.01 -16.93 14.91
CA GLY A 60 24.07 -16.26 14.13
C GLY A 60 23.63 -15.03 13.33
N GLU A 61 22.36 -14.65 13.38
CA GLU A 61 21.84 -13.47 12.70
C GLU A 61 22.13 -12.19 13.53
N PRO A 62 22.69 -11.14 12.92
CA PRO A 62 22.87 -9.84 13.57
C PRO A 62 21.54 -9.33 14.12
N ASP A 63 21.56 -8.65 15.27
CA ASP A 63 20.38 -7.93 15.79
C ASP A 63 20.47 -6.46 15.39
N PRO A 64 19.90 -6.08 14.24
CA PRO A 64 20.18 -4.78 13.64
C PRO A 64 19.49 -3.64 14.40
N ARG A 65 18.47 -3.96 15.20
CA ARG A 65 17.72 -3.02 16.04
C ARG A 65 18.41 -2.74 17.37
N GLY A 66 19.52 -3.43 17.67
CA GLY A 66 20.28 -3.20 18.90
C GLY A 66 19.52 -3.62 20.17
N THR A 67 18.55 -4.51 20.05
CA THR A 67 17.70 -5.00 21.15
C THR A 67 18.53 -5.76 22.19
N TYR A 68 19.62 -6.40 21.76
CA TYR A 68 20.51 -7.19 22.61
C TYR A 68 21.98 -7.09 22.14
N SER A 69 22.88 -6.72 23.05
CA SER A 69 24.33 -6.78 22.85
C SER A 69 24.96 -7.68 23.89
N SER A 70 25.96 -8.47 23.47
CA SER A 70 26.70 -9.36 24.37
C SER A 70 27.90 -8.70 25.05
N GLY A 71 28.10 -7.40 24.82
CA GLY A 71 29.27 -6.65 25.30
C GLY A 71 30.52 -6.79 24.42
N ARG A 72 30.49 -7.62 23.35
CA ARG A 72 31.51 -7.58 22.29
C ARG A 72 31.40 -6.24 21.53
N VAL A 73 32.52 -5.68 21.12
CA VAL A 73 32.55 -4.53 20.21
C VAL A 73 32.04 -4.99 18.83
N GLY A 74 30.91 -4.45 18.39
CA GLY A 74 30.34 -4.72 17.06
C GLY A 74 31.17 -4.11 15.93
N LEU A 75 31.15 -4.76 14.76
CA LEU A 75 31.90 -4.32 13.59
C LEU A 75 31.18 -3.25 12.75
N SER A 76 29.88 -3.01 12.98
CA SER A 76 29.07 -2.06 12.23
C SER A 76 29.68 -0.65 12.12
N LYS A 77 30.22 -0.12 13.22
CA LYS A 77 30.86 1.20 13.23
C LYS A 77 32.07 1.25 12.28
N TYR A 78 32.90 0.22 12.30
CA TYR A 78 34.08 0.11 11.45
C TYR A 78 33.69 -0.16 9.99
N PHE A 79 32.60 -0.91 9.77
CA PHE A 79 32.03 -1.10 8.44
C PHE A 79 31.75 0.24 7.77
N TYR A 80 31.00 1.13 8.44
CA TYR A 80 30.68 2.43 7.87
C TYR A 80 31.89 3.36 7.80
N GLN A 81 32.84 3.27 8.74
CA GLN A 81 34.11 3.99 8.66
C GLN A 81 34.89 3.63 7.38
N VAL A 82 34.95 2.34 7.02
CA VAL A 82 35.58 1.88 5.78
C VAL A 82 34.74 2.25 4.58
N ALA A 83 33.44 1.97 4.59
CA ALA A 83 32.51 2.23 3.49
C ALA A 83 32.53 3.69 3.02
N PHE A 84 32.46 4.66 3.94
CA PHE A 84 32.53 6.09 3.59
C PHE A 84 33.90 6.56 3.06
N LYS A 85 34.94 5.72 3.14
CA LYS A 85 36.27 5.99 2.59
C LYS A 85 36.52 5.30 1.25
N ILE A 86 35.90 4.16 1.01
CA ILE A 86 36.08 3.38 -0.23
C ILE A 86 34.97 3.62 -1.26
N TRP A 87 33.75 3.95 -0.82
CA TRP A 87 32.60 4.19 -1.69
C TRP A 87 32.34 5.68 -1.87
N SER A 88 31.60 6.01 -2.91
CA SER A 88 31.02 7.34 -3.03
C SER A 88 30.14 7.62 -1.81
N TRP A 89 30.04 8.89 -1.40
CA TRP A 89 29.18 9.28 -0.29
C TRP A 89 27.72 8.89 -0.54
N GLU A 90 27.27 8.95 -1.81
CA GLU A 90 25.92 8.56 -2.22
C GLU A 90 25.69 7.06 -2.03
N ASP A 91 26.63 6.22 -2.46
CA ASP A 91 26.51 4.76 -2.34
C ASP A 91 26.56 4.29 -0.89
N ALA A 92 27.46 4.86 -0.08
CA ALA A 92 27.54 4.54 1.35
C ALA A 92 26.26 4.95 2.10
N THR A 93 25.74 6.15 1.84
CA THR A 93 24.48 6.63 2.42
C THR A 93 23.30 5.79 1.93
N ARG A 94 23.26 5.43 0.65
CA ARG A 94 22.23 4.57 0.08
C ARG A 94 22.23 3.20 0.74
N PHE A 95 23.40 2.57 0.88
CA PHE A 95 23.55 1.28 1.55
C PHE A 95 23.06 1.36 3.00
N TYR A 96 23.47 2.41 3.74
CA TYR A 96 23.01 2.66 5.10
C TYR A 96 21.49 2.75 5.18
N ASN A 97 20.87 3.57 4.32
CA ASN A 97 19.42 3.78 4.32
C ASN A 97 18.62 2.53 3.91
N GLN A 98 19.22 1.63 3.15
CA GLN A 98 18.56 0.40 2.69
C GLN A 98 18.73 -0.77 3.67
N HIS A 99 19.81 -0.80 4.45
CA HIS A 99 20.19 -2.00 5.20
C HIS A 99 20.44 -1.79 6.70
N SER A 100 20.66 -0.56 7.17
CA SER A 100 20.97 -0.29 8.59
C SER A 100 20.17 0.85 9.22
N ASN A 101 19.52 1.71 8.43
CA ASN A 101 18.67 2.79 8.94
C ASN A 101 17.25 2.29 9.20
N PHE A 102 17.06 1.47 10.24
CA PHE A 102 15.77 0.84 10.56
C PHE A 102 14.58 1.81 10.63
N PRO A 103 14.68 3.02 11.21
CA PRO A 103 13.57 3.98 11.19
C PRO A 103 13.12 4.34 9.77
N VAL A 104 14.05 4.50 8.83
CA VAL A 104 13.72 4.79 7.42
C VAL A 104 13.21 3.55 6.71
N ILE A 105 13.80 2.38 6.97
CA ILE A 105 13.37 1.10 6.37
C ILE A 105 11.92 0.79 6.79
N ASP A 106 11.64 0.84 8.10
CA ASP A 106 10.31 0.58 8.66
C ASP A 106 9.29 1.59 8.10
N ALA A 107 9.62 2.88 8.02
CA ALA A 107 8.74 3.90 7.46
C ALA A 107 8.48 3.72 5.94
N LEU A 108 9.46 3.23 5.19
CA LEU A 108 9.31 2.91 3.77
C LEU A 108 8.44 1.67 3.56
N GLU A 109 8.58 0.65 4.40
CA GLU A 109 7.75 -0.55 4.35
C GLU A 109 6.30 -0.23 4.74
N GLU A 110 6.10 0.55 5.80
CA GLU A 110 4.79 1.07 6.19
C GLU A 110 4.16 1.90 5.05
N ASN A 111 4.91 2.80 4.42
CA ASN A 111 4.42 3.57 3.28
C ASN A 111 3.97 2.68 2.11
N LYS A 112 4.72 1.62 1.80
CA LYS A 112 4.33 0.67 0.74
C LYS A 112 3.01 -0.02 1.10
N MET A 113 2.86 -0.46 2.34
CA MET A 113 1.62 -1.08 2.83
C MET A 113 0.44 -0.10 2.76
N LEU A 114 0.62 1.13 3.21
CA LEU A 114 -0.39 2.19 3.14
C LEU A 114 -0.78 2.52 1.69
N HIS A 115 0.19 2.62 0.78
CA HIS A 115 -0.09 2.83 -0.64
C HIS A 115 -0.91 1.70 -1.25
N GLN A 116 -0.64 0.45 -0.86
CA GLN A 116 -1.40 -0.70 -1.32
C GLN A 116 -2.84 -0.68 -0.78
N GLN A 117 -3.02 -0.40 0.52
CA GLN A 117 -4.34 -0.24 1.13
C GLN A 117 -5.15 0.89 0.48
N VAL A 118 -4.54 2.05 0.25
CA VAL A 118 -5.20 3.18 -0.43
C VAL A 118 -5.62 2.80 -1.85
N LYS A 119 -4.81 2.01 -2.56
CA LYS A 119 -5.14 1.53 -3.91
C LYS A 119 -6.36 0.58 -3.87
N GLU A 120 -6.40 -0.34 -2.92
CA GLU A 120 -7.51 -1.28 -2.72
C GLU A 120 -8.80 -0.55 -2.36
N LEU A 121 -8.76 0.32 -1.34
CA LEU A 121 -9.91 1.13 -0.90
C LEU A 121 -10.44 2.05 -2.01
N ASN A 122 -9.56 2.65 -2.81
CA ASN A 122 -10.00 3.44 -3.96
C ASN A 122 -10.71 2.59 -5.03
N GLY A 123 -10.26 1.34 -5.21
CA GLY A 123 -10.92 0.39 -6.09
C GLY A 123 -12.31 0.02 -5.60
N GLU A 124 -12.46 -0.27 -4.31
CA GLU A 124 -13.74 -0.55 -3.66
C GLU A 124 -14.69 0.64 -3.70
N LEU A 125 -14.19 1.84 -3.39
CA LEU A 125 -14.96 3.07 -3.45
C LEU A 125 -15.48 3.35 -4.86
N LYS A 126 -14.68 3.06 -5.89
CA LYS A 126 -15.11 3.19 -7.27
C LYS A 126 -16.25 2.22 -7.59
N ARG A 127 -16.13 0.94 -7.22
CA ARG A 127 -17.19 -0.06 -7.41
C ARG A 127 -18.47 0.33 -6.69
N ALA A 128 -18.37 0.74 -5.42
CA ALA A 128 -19.53 1.16 -4.64
C ALA A 128 -20.22 2.40 -5.24
N LYS A 129 -19.46 3.34 -5.81
CA LYS A 129 -20.03 4.49 -6.54
C LYS A 129 -20.75 4.04 -7.81
N ASP A 130 -20.14 3.16 -8.60
CA ASP A 130 -20.74 2.63 -9.83
C ASP A 130 -22.05 1.88 -9.52
N ASP A 131 -22.06 1.03 -8.48
CA ASP A 131 -23.24 0.31 -8.01
C ASP A 131 -24.34 1.26 -7.55
N ARG A 132 -23.98 2.27 -6.74
CA ARG A 132 -24.93 3.29 -6.28
C ARG A 132 -25.55 4.06 -7.46
N ASP A 133 -24.76 4.39 -8.48
CA ASP A 133 -25.24 5.13 -9.65
C ASP A 133 -26.12 4.25 -10.56
N VAL A 134 -25.91 2.93 -10.57
CA VAL A 134 -26.83 1.96 -11.20
C VAL A 134 -28.14 1.89 -10.43
N GLU A 135 -28.10 1.71 -9.11
CA GLU A 135 -29.31 1.66 -8.28
C GLU A 135 -30.09 2.99 -8.34
N HIS A 136 -29.41 4.13 -8.32
CA HIS A 136 -30.07 5.43 -8.47
C HIS A 136 -30.81 5.54 -9.81
N ARG A 137 -30.24 5.03 -10.91
CA ARG A 137 -30.92 5.00 -12.21
C ARG A 137 -32.15 4.10 -12.17
N ARG A 138 -32.03 2.90 -11.62
CA ARG A 138 -33.16 1.96 -11.47
C ARG A 138 -34.29 2.57 -10.66
N CYS A 139 -33.98 3.22 -9.54
CA CYS A 139 -35.00 3.91 -8.73
C CYS A 139 -35.70 5.04 -9.52
N ARG A 140 -34.96 5.83 -10.31
CA ARG A 140 -35.57 6.86 -11.15
C ARG A 140 -36.51 6.27 -12.20
N GLU A 141 -36.06 5.23 -12.89
CA GLU A 141 -36.88 4.53 -13.90
C GLU A 141 -38.16 3.95 -13.28
N ALA A 142 -38.06 3.37 -12.08
CA ALA A 142 -39.23 2.86 -11.36
C ALA A 142 -40.21 3.97 -10.96
N VAL A 143 -39.71 5.10 -10.44
CA VAL A 143 -40.53 6.26 -10.08
C VAL A 143 -41.21 6.86 -11.31
N ASP A 144 -40.49 6.99 -12.43
CA ASP A 144 -41.05 7.51 -13.68
C ASP A 144 -42.15 6.59 -14.22
N ALA A 145 -41.96 5.27 -14.15
CA ALA A 145 -42.97 4.28 -14.53
C ALA A 145 -44.20 4.32 -13.62
N GLU A 146 -44.02 4.47 -12.31
CA GLU A 146 -45.11 4.62 -11.34
C GLU A 146 -45.92 5.90 -11.62
N GLN A 147 -45.25 7.03 -11.87
CA GLN A 147 -45.94 8.27 -12.24
C GLN A 147 -46.72 8.15 -13.55
N ALA A 148 -46.17 7.43 -14.55
CA ALA A 148 -46.86 7.17 -15.80
C ALA A 148 -48.11 6.29 -15.60
N ALA A 149 -48.00 5.25 -14.76
CA ALA A 149 -49.11 4.40 -14.39
C ALA A 149 -50.20 5.19 -13.63
N GLN A 150 -49.80 6.03 -12.68
CA GLN A 150 -50.73 6.85 -11.90
C GLN A 150 -51.51 7.83 -12.80
N LYS A 151 -50.84 8.48 -13.75
CA LYS A 151 -51.51 9.34 -14.74
C LYS A 151 -52.56 8.57 -15.55
N LYS A 152 -52.23 7.32 -15.94
CA LYS A 152 -53.14 6.47 -16.70
C LYS A 152 -54.32 5.98 -15.87
N ILE A 153 -54.10 5.67 -14.59
CA ILE A 153 -55.19 5.34 -13.65
C ILE A 153 -56.14 6.54 -13.53
N SER A 154 -55.63 7.74 -13.28
CA SER A 154 -56.48 8.93 -13.18
C SER A 154 -57.27 9.24 -14.46
N GLN A 155 -56.71 8.97 -15.65
CA GLN A 155 -57.43 9.08 -16.92
C GLN A 155 -58.57 8.06 -17.01
N LEU A 156 -58.30 6.79 -16.70
CA LEU A 156 -59.29 5.73 -16.74
C LEU A 156 -60.40 5.94 -15.70
N GLU A 157 -60.06 6.45 -14.50
CA GLU A 157 -61.03 6.83 -13.48
C GLU A 157 -61.99 7.91 -13.98
N ALA A 158 -61.48 8.93 -14.68
CA ALA A 158 -62.31 9.95 -15.29
C ALA A 158 -63.22 9.37 -16.40
N GLU A 159 -62.68 8.52 -17.27
CA GLU A 159 -63.47 7.85 -18.32
C GLU A 159 -64.59 6.96 -17.73
N VAL A 160 -64.30 6.23 -16.65
CA VAL A 160 -65.30 5.41 -15.95
C VAL A 160 -66.38 6.29 -15.34
N HIS A 161 -66.00 7.39 -14.69
CA HIS A 161 -66.95 8.35 -14.12
C HIS A 161 -67.88 8.94 -15.19
N ASP A 162 -67.35 9.33 -16.35
CA ASP A 162 -68.16 9.86 -17.46
C ASP A 162 -69.12 8.79 -18.02
N ARG A 163 -68.67 7.53 -18.10
CA ARG A 163 -69.53 6.40 -18.51
C ARG A 163 -70.62 6.12 -17.48
N ASP A 164 -70.32 6.20 -16.20
CA ASP A 164 -71.33 6.00 -15.14
C ASP A 164 -72.39 7.11 -15.16
N MET A 165 -71.98 8.37 -15.41
CA MET A 165 -72.91 9.49 -15.57
C MET A 165 -73.83 9.29 -16.77
N THR A 166 -73.29 8.90 -17.93
CA THR A 166 -74.11 8.62 -19.12
C THR A 166 -75.05 7.43 -18.92
N ILE A 167 -74.63 6.37 -18.22
CA ILE A 167 -75.51 5.26 -17.84
C ILE A 167 -76.64 5.75 -16.92
N MET A 168 -76.34 6.62 -15.96
CA MET A 168 -77.34 7.17 -15.05
C MET A 168 -78.39 7.99 -15.81
N GLU A 169 -77.96 8.85 -16.74
CA GLU A 169 -78.86 9.61 -17.61
C GLU A 169 -79.74 8.71 -18.48
N LEU A 170 -79.16 7.68 -19.09
CA LEU A 170 -79.90 6.71 -19.91
C LEU A 170 -80.91 5.93 -19.08
N LYS A 171 -80.54 5.50 -17.86
CA LYS A 171 -81.47 4.86 -16.91
C LYS A 171 -82.62 5.78 -16.56
N ALA A 172 -82.37 7.06 -16.25
CA ALA A 172 -83.42 8.03 -15.96
C ALA A 172 -84.40 8.19 -17.13
N LYS A 173 -83.89 8.36 -18.35
CA LYS A 173 -84.71 8.43 -19.57
C LYS A 173 -85.56 7.17 -19.79
N LEU A 174 -85.02 5.99 -19.50
CA LEU A 174 -85.76 4.73 -19.62
C LEU A 174 -86.91 4.67 -18.60
N TYR A 175 -86.67 5.05 -17.35
CA TYR A 175 -87.70 5.14 -16.32
C TYR A 175 -88.83 6.10 -16.74
N ASP A 176 -88.49 7.28 -17.27
CA ASP A 176 -89.49 8.24 -17.77
C ASP A 176 -90.36 7.67 -18.89
N LEU A 177 -89.79 6.86 -19.80
CA LEU A 177 -90.53 6.19 -20.86
C LEU A 177 -91.46 5.10 -20.32
N MET A 178 -90.96 4.24 -19.43
CA MET A 178 -91.78 3.18 -18.81
C MET A 178 -92.98 3.75 -18.03
N MET A 179 -92.80 4.88 -17.35
CA MET A 179 -93.89 5.54 -16.62
C MET A 179 -94.92 6.23 -17.54
N LYS A 180 -94.55 6.55 -18.78
CA LYS A 180 -95.46 7.10 -19.79
C LYS A 180 -96.26 6.03 -20.53
N GLU A 181 -95.67 4.86 -20.77
CA GLU A 181 -96.33 3.73 -21.46
C GLU A 181 -97.18 2.84 -20.52
N GLY A 182 -96.98 2.93 -19.21
CA GLY A 182 -97.75 2.19 -18.19
C GLY A 182 -99.08 2.84 -17.76
N LYS A 183 -99.55 3.88 -18.46
CA LYS A 183 -100.87 4.52 -18.28
C LYS A 183 -101.74 4.29 -19.51
#